data_AF-A0AA85J5V4-F1
#
_entry.id   AF-A0AA85J5V4-F1
#
_cell.length_a   1.000
_cell.length_b   1.000
_cell.length_c   1.000
_cell.angle_alpha   90.00
_cell.angle_beta   90.00
_cell.angle_gamma   90.00
#
_symmetry.space_group_name_H-M   'P 1'
#
loop_
_entity.id
_entity.type
_entity.pdbx_description
1 polymer ?
#
loop_
_entity_poly.entity_id
_entity_poly.type
_entity_poly.pdbx_seq_one_letter_code
_entity_poly.pdbx_strand_id
1 'polypeptide(L)'
;MLLVIHYYATRSALLSTQQDVKEIVTQISVSLLRHSDILPADKVFYEAGVDCRDIGWDNMAFVFLNRYLDLVEAIEDPESSSDTLDSTDFQGTDIPMEVPIPEQAYTTNEEHEAIREWILAVSMDQKLDQSLPKDERGVYVATLNSSSTGLSALPCIITGYPVLRDGVTFEPSKRTAIKANWSKFLYITKVSRTVECSDVKQFIERWSGTTPSGI
;
A
#
# COMPACT_ATOMS: atom_id res chain seq x y z
N MET A 1 3.23 7.65 13.12
CA MET A 1 2.02 8.45 12.82
C MET A 1 2.21 9.47 11.70
N LEU A 2 3.15 10.44 11.76
CA LEU A 2 3.28 11.49 10.72
C LEU A 2 3.46 10.93 9.28
N LEU A 3 4.28 9.88 9.12
CA LEU A 3 4.51 9.25 7.82
C LEU A 3 3.25 8.60 7.23
N VAL A 4 2.44 7.97 8.07
CA VAL A 4 1.18 7.31 7.66
C VAL A 4 0.16 8.34 7.19
N ILE A 5 0.02 9.44 7.96
CA ILE A 5 -0.85 10.56 7.60
C ILE A 5 -0.41 11.17 6.26
N HIS A 6 0.90 11.34 6.08
CA HIS A 6 1.47 11.84 4.83
C HIS A 6 1.13 10.96 3.63
N TYR A 7 1.22 9.64 3.75
CA TYR A 7 0.83 8.72 2.68
C TYR A 7 -0.67 8.79 2.36
N TYR A 8 -1.54 8.83 3.36
CA TYR A 8 -2.98 9.05 3.12
C TYR A 8 -3.28 10.39 2.46
N ALA A 9 -2.63 11.47 2.91
CA ALA A 9 -2.78 12.80 2.30
C ALA A 9 -2.33 12.80 0.84
N THR A 10 -1.20 12.15 0.55
CA THR A 10 -0.68 11.99 -0.81
C THR A 10 -1.64 11.17 -1.68
N ARG A 11 -2.15 10.04 -1.18
CA ARG A 11 -3.15 9.21 -1.85
C ARG A 11 -4.41 10.01 -2.19
N SER A 12 -4.97 10.70 -1.19
CA SER A 12 -6.18 11.52 -1.35
C SER A 12 -5.98 12.65 -2.39
N ALA A 13 -4.84 13.35 -2.32
CA ALA A 13 -4.51 14.41 -3.26
C ALA A 13 -4.33 13.91 -4.70
N LEU A 14 -3.81 12.69 -4.90
CA LEU A 14 -3.68 12.08 -6.22
C LEU A 14 -5.04 11.63 -6.77
N LEU A 15 -5.88 11.03 -5.93
CA LEU A 15 -7.23 10.61 -6.28
C LEU A 15 -8.17 11.77 -6.62
N SER A 16 -7.89 12.99 -6.15
CA SER A 16 -8.66 14.18 -6.55
C SER A 16 -8.35 14.67 -7.97
N THR A 17 -7.36 14.08 -8.65
CA THR A 17 -6.95 14.47 -10.00
C THR A 17 -7.62 13.63 -11.09
N GLN A 18 -7.74 14.19 -12.30
CA GLN A 18 -8.15 13.44 -13.50
C GLN A 18 -6.96 12.80 -14.24
N GLN A 19 -5.78 12.72 -13.60
CA GLN A 19 -4.58 12.19 -14.23
C GLN A 19 -4.47 10.68 -14.02
N ASP A 20 -3.63 10.02 -14.82
CA ASP A 20 -3.30 8.61 -14.58
C ASP A 20 -2.39 8.48 -13.35
N VAL A 21 -3.01 8.20 -12.21
CA VAL A 21 -2.34 8.07 -10.91
C VAL A 21 -2.37 6.65 -10.35
N LYS A 22 -3.06 5.72 -11.04
CA LYS A 22 -3.46 4.42 -10.49
C LYS A 22 -2.28 3.66 -9.86
N GLU A 23 -1.19 3.48 -10.61
CA GLU A 23 -0.02 2.76 -10.11
C GLU A 23 0.63 3.39 -8.87
N ILE A 24 0.75 4.73 -8.82
CA ILE A 24 1.32 5.43 -7.65
C ILE A 24 0.39 5.26 -6.44
N VAL A 25 -0.92 5.38 -6.66
CA VAL A 25 -1.93 5.18 -5.61
C VAL A 25 -1.90 3.75 -5.09
N THR A 26 -1.86 2.75 -5.97
CA THR A 26 -1.75 1.33 -5.58
C THR A 26 -0.49 1.08 -4.76
N GLN A 27 0.66 1.64 -5.16
CA GLN A 27 1.87 1.53 -4.36
C GLN A 27 1.69 2.15 -2.96
N ILE A 28 1.04 3.32 -2.86
CA ILE A 28 0.75 3.92 -1.55
C ILE A 28 -0.11 2.98 -0.70
N SER A 29 -1.22 2.47 -1.25
CA SER A 29 -2.16 1.58 -0.53
C SER A 29 -1.48 0.31 -0.05
N VAL A 30 -0.69 -0.33 -0.91
CA VAL A 30 0.09 -1.51 -0.54
C VAL A 30 1.12 -1.20 0.55
N SER A 31 1.73 -0.02 0.50
CA SER A 31 2.71 0.41 1.51
C SER A 31 2.09 0.67 2.89
N LEU A 32 0.80 1.02 2.93
CA LEU A 32 0.04 1.25 4.16
C LEU A 32 -0.29 -0.04 4.92
N LEU A 33 -0.24 -1.21 4.25
CA LEU A 33 -0.40 -2.51 4.90
C LEU A 33 0.62 -2.75 6.01
N ARG A 34 1.83 -2.19 5.91
CA ARG A 34 2.86 -2.27 6.97
C ARG A 34 2.51 -1.50 8.24
N HIS A 35 1.37 -0.81 8.24
CA HIS A 35 0.87 -0.02 9.36
C HIS A 35 -0.51 -0.51 9.82
N SER A 36 -0.90 -1.74 9.46
CA SER A 36 -2.15 -2.40 9.88
C SER A 36 -2.22 -2.69 11.39
N ASP A 37 -1.11 -2.56 12.11
CA ASP A 37 -1.04 -2.62 13.58
C ASP A 37 -1.64 -1.37 14.25
N ILE A 38 -1.70 -0.24 13.53
CA ILE A 38 -2.24 1.04 14.02
C ILE A 38 -3.37 1.61 13.16
N LEU A 39 -3.59 1.05 11.96
CA LEU A 39 -4.69 1.38 11.06
C LEU A 39 -5.75 0.28 11.13
N PRO A 40 -7.04 0.58 10.88
CA PRO A 40 -8.05 -0.46 10.73
C PRO A 40 -7.61 -1.44 9.64
N ALA A 41 -7.36 -2.69 10.03
CA ALA A 41 -6.72 -3.67 9.17
C ALA A 41 -7.61 -4.03 7.97
N ASP A 42 -8.89 -4.28 8.22
CA ASP A 42 -9.90 -4.57 7.21
C ASP A 42 -9.91 -3.52 6.08
N LYS A 43 -9.87 -2.24 6.45
CA LYS A 43 -9.81 -1.12 5.52
C LYS A 43 -8.56 -1.16 4.66
N VAL A 44 -7.38 -1.25 5.25
CA VAL A 44 -6.13 -1.16 4.47
C VAL A 44 -5.94 -2.36 3.55
N PHE A 45 -6.36 -3.56 3.99
CA PHE A 45 -6.36 -4.76 3.15
C PHE A 45 -7.36 -4.65 1.99
N TYR A 46 -8.58 -4.15 2.24
CA TYR A 46 -9.56 -3.87 1.20
C TYR A 46 -9.04 -2.85 0.18
N GLU A 47 -8.60 -1.67 0.63
CA GLU A 47 -8.12 -0.60 -0.24
C GLU A 47 -6.91 -1.06 -1.08
N ALA A 48 -5.93 -1.73 -0.48
CA ALA A 48 -4.77 -2.24 -1.20
C ALA A 48 -5.15 -3.34 -2.20
N GLY A 49 -6.06 -4.24 -1.82
CA GLY A 49 -6.54 -5.32 -2.67
C GLY A 49 -7.31 -4.83 -3.90
N VAL A 50 -8.25 -3.90 -3.70
CA VAL A 50 -9.00 -3.26 -4.80
C VAL A 50 -8.06 -2.47 -5.71
N ASP A 51 -7.17 -1.66 -5.15
CA ASP A 51 -6.21 -0.88 -5.95
C ASP A 51 -5.24 -1.77 -6.74
N CYS A 52 -4.89 -2.95 -6.24
CA CYS A 52 -4.10 -3.95 -6.98
C CYS A 52 -4.90 -4.56 -8.13
N ARG A 53 -6.15 -4.96 -7.86
CA ARG A 53 -7.05 -5.55 -8.85
C ARG A 53 -7.27 -4.60 -10.04
N ASP A 54 -7.49 -3.32 -9.75
CA ASP A 54 -7.81 -2.31 -10.75
C ASP A 54 -6.65 -1.99 -11.72
N ILE A 55 -5.42 -2.41 -11.39
CA ILE A 55 -4.24 -2.29 -12.26
C ILE A 55 -3.71 -3.65 -12.74
N GLY A 56 -4.42 -4.74 -12.47
CA GLY A 56 -4.06 -6.10 -12.90
C GLY A 56 -2.92 -6.73 -12.09
N TRP A 57 -2.71 -6.31 -10.85
CA TRP A 57 -1.79 -6.97 -9.90
C TRP A 57 -2.50 -8.09 -9.14
N ASP A 58 -3.04 -9.04 -9.90
CA ASP A 58 -4.03 -10.00 -9.41
C ASP A 58 -3.51 -10.89 -8.27
N ASN A 59 -2.23 -11.28 -8.29
CA ASN A 59 -1.63 -12.07 -7.20
C ASN A 59 -1.67 -11.33 -5.86
N MET A 60 -1.28 -10.06 -5.86
CA MET A 60 -1.34 -9.22 -4.65
C MET A 60 -2.78 -8.91 -4.26
N ALA A 61 -3.63 -8.62 -5.25
CA ALA A 61 -5.06 -8.40 -5.01
C ALA A 61 -5.71 -9.61 -4.32
N PHE A 62 -5.43 -10.82 -4.80
CA PHE A 62 -5.96 -12.05 -4.23
C PHE A 62 -5.52 -12.24 -2.78
N VAL A 63 -4.22 -12.14 -2.49
CA VAL A 63 -3.70 -12.29 -1.12
C VAL A 63 -4.30 -11.25 -0.17
N PHE A 64 -4.36 -9.98 -0.57
CA PHE A 64 -4.87 -8.92 0.30
C PHE A 64 -6.39 -8.99 0.50
N LEU A 65 -7.15 -9.34 -0.54
CA LEU A 65 -8.61 -9.44 -0.46
C LEU A 65 -9.05 -10.70 0.31
N ASN A 66 -8.32 -11.82 0.23
CA ASN A 66 -8.57 -12.96 1.13
C ASN A 66 -8.38 -12.54 2.59
N ARG A 67 -7.26 -11.88 2.90
CA ARG A 67 -7.02 -11.38 4.26
C ARG A 67 -8.11 -10.42 4.73
N TYR A 68 -8.63 -9.57 3.84
CA TYR A 68 -9.78 -8.73 4.16
C TYR A 68 -11.04 -9.55 4.52
N LEU A 69 -11.35 -10.62 3.78
CA LEU A 69 -12.49 -11.49 4.08
C LEU A 69 -12.34 -12.15 5.45
N ASP A 70 -11.15 -12.67 5.77
CA ASP A 70 -10.89 -13.28 7.08
C ASP A 70 -11.07 -12.26 8.22
N LEU A 71 -10.66 -11.01 7.99
CA LEU A 71 -10.84 -9.92 8.96
C LEU A 71 -12.31 -9.56 9.15
N VAL A 72 -13.12 -9.52 8.09
CA VAL A 72 -14.57 -9.27 8.21
C VAL A 72 -15.25 -10.41 8.96
N GLU A 73 -14.89 -11.67 8.68
CA GLU A 73 -15.39 -12.83 9.43
C GLU A 73 -15.05 -12.72 10.92
N ALA A 74 -13.81 -12.34 11.25
CA ALA A 74 -13.39 -12.12 12.63
C ALA A 74 -14.11 -10.96 13.34
N ILE A 75 -14.55 -9.94 12.60
CA ILE A 75 -15.36 -8.82 13.13
C ILE A 75 -16.79 -9.30 13.44
N GLU A 76 -17.38 -10.13 12.57
CA GLU A 76 -18.76 -10.62 12.69
C GLU A 76 -18.93 -11.74 13.71
N ASP A 77 -17.94 -12.65 13.81
CA ASP A 77 -17.92 -13.76 14.76
C ASP A 77 -16.58 -13.81 15.54
N PRO A 78 -16.45 -13.00 16.60
CA PRO A 78 -15.24 -12.96 17.42
C PRO A 78 -14.93 -14.29 18.14
N GLU A 79 -15.91 -15.15 18.38
CA GLU A 79 -15.70 -16.44 19.06
C GLU A 79 -15.10 -17.50 18.10
N SER A 80 -15.35 -17.38 16.80
CA SER A 80 -14.72 -18.20 15.75
C SER A 80 -13.28 -17.77 15.41
N SER A 81 -12.92 -16.53 15.71
CA SER A 81 -11.69 -15.86 15.24
C SER A 81 -10.37 -16.33 15.88
N SER A 82 -10.43 -17.13 16.95
CA SER A 82 -9.22 -17.45 17.74
C SER A 82 -8.27 -18.46 17.08
N ASP A 83 -8.70 -19.15 16.00
CA ASP A 83 -7.95 -20.24 15.36
C ASP A 83 -7.76 -20.08 13.82
N THR A 84 -8.24 -19.00 13.18
CA THR A 84 -8.44 -18.99 11.70
C THR A 84 -7.65 -17.96 10.88
N LEU A 85 -6.94 -17.00 11.48
CA LEU A 85 -6.07 -16.09 10.71
C LEU A 85 -4.71 -16.73 10.39
N ASP A 86 -4.70 -17.72 9.49
CA ASP A 86 -3.45 -18.25 8.94
C ASP A 86 -2.66 -17.10 8.29
N SER A 87 -1.50 -16.80 8.87
CA SER A 87 -0.61 -15.71 8.42
C SER A 87 0.63 -16.20 7.70
N THR A 88 0.60 -17.43 7.21
CA THR A 88 1.64 -18.00 6.35
C THR A 88 1.88 -17.17 5.09
N ASP A 89 0.84 -16.58 4.50
CA ASP A 89 0.94 -15.75 3.28
C ASP A 89 1.83 -14.50 3.44
N PHE A 90 1.96 -14.01 4.68
CA PHE A 90 2.73 -12.80 4.98
C PHE A 90 4.11 -13.10 5.60
N GLN A 91 4.49 -14.38 5.71
CA GLN A 91 5.81 -14.76 6.21
C GLN A 91 6.92 -14.19 5.32
N GLY A 92 7.93 -13.57 5.94
CA GLY A 92 9.04 -12.95 5.24
C GLY A 92 8.70 -11.59 4.61
N THR A 93 7.50 -11.06 4.86
CA THR A 93 7.16 -9.65 4.63
C THR A 93 7.37 -8.82 5.89
N ASP A 94 7.17 -7.52 5.78
CA ASP A 94 7.11 -6.56 6.88
C ASP A 94 5.67 -6.06 7.14
N ILE A 95 4.67 -6.81 6.68
CA ILE A 95 3.26 -6.62 7.01
C ILE A 95 3.01 -7.29 8.38
N PRO A 96 2.40 -6.59 9.37
CA PRO A 96 2.05 -7.18 10.65
C PRO A 96 1.19 -8.45 10.48
N MET A 97 1.62 -9.55 11.10
CA MET A 97 0.87 -10.82 11.10
C MET A 97 -0.31 -10.78 12.08
N GLU A 98 -0.10 -10.14 13.23
CA GLU A 98 -1.13 -9.88 14.24
C GLU A 98 -1.53 -8.41 14.17
N VAL A 99 -2.84 -8.15 14.08
CA VAL A 99 -3.42 -6.82 13.95
C VAL A 99 -4.62 -6.69 14.89
N PRO A 100 -4.90 -5.48 15.42
CA PRO A 100 -6.13 -5.24 16.16
C PRO A 100 -7.35 -5.45 15.25
N ILE A 101 -8.30 -6.26 15.70
CA ILE A 101 -9.57 -6.44 14.99
C ILE A 101 -10.47 -5.21 15.25
N PRO A 102 -10.96 -4.53 14.20
CA PRO A 102 -11.88 -3.41 14.33
C PRO A 102 -13.22 -3.80 14.96
N GLU A 103 -13.94 -2.85 15.55
CA GLU A 103 -15.29 -3.09 16.11
C GLU A 103 -16.40 -3.16 15.05
N GLN A 104 -16.16 -2.55 13.87
CA GLN A 104 -17.13 -2.45 12.78
C GLN A 104 -16.41 -2.63 11.46
N ALA A 105 -17.04 -3.36 10.53
CA ALA A 105 -16.53 -3.54 9.19
C ALA A 105 -16.49 -2.20 8.43
N TYR A 106 -15.41 -1.99 7.68
CA TYR A 106 -15.17 -0.80 6.88
C TYR A 106 -16.10 -0.69 5.67
N THR A 107 -16.43 -1.83 5.07
CA THR A 107 -17.17 -1.93 3.80
C THR A 107 -18.67 -2.12 4.02
N THR A 108 -19.45 -1.71 3.02
CA THR A 108 -20.87 -2.10 2.92
C THR A 108 -21.02 -3.59 2.60
N ASN A 109 -22.23 -4.14 2.81
CA ASN A 109 -22.54 -5.50 2.43
C ASN A 109 -22.35 -5.72 0.92
N GLU A 110 -22.77 -4.76 0.09
CA GLU A 110 -22.63 -4.84 -1.36
C GLU A 110 -21.17 -4.92 -1.81
N GLU A 111 -20.29 -4.14 -1.20
CA GLU A 111 -18.85 -4.19 -1.46
C GLU A 111 -18.25 -5.53 -1.01
N HIS A 112 -18.63 -6.00 0.19
CA HIS A 112 -18.16 -7.26 0.73
C HIS A 112 -18.57 -8.46 -0.14
N GLU A 113 -19.83 -8.52 -0.57
CA GLU A 113 -20.34 -9.54 -1.50
C GLU A 113 -19.56 -9.53 -2.83
N ALA A 114 -19.30 -8.34 -3.40
CA ALA A 114 -18.55 -8.21 -4.64
C ALA A 114 -17.10 -8.71 -4.53
N ILE A 115 -16.44 -8.51 -3.38
CA ILE A 115 -15.12 -9.09 -3.12
C ILE A 115 -15.21 -10.61 -3.00
N ARG A 116 -16.20 -11.14 -2.28
CA ARG A 116 -16.36 -12.58 -2.12
C ARG A 116 -16.60 -13.29 -3.45
N GLU A 117 -17.47 -12.74 -4.31
CA GLU A 117 -17.71 -13.26 -5.65
C GLU A 117 -16.43 -13.27 -6.50
N TRP A 118 -15.63 -12.19 -6.43
CA TRP A 118 -14.37 -12.11 -7.15
C TRP A 118 -13.34 -13.15 -6.66
N ILE A 119 -13.19 -13.31 -5.34
CA ILE A 119 -12.29 -14.33 -4.76
C ILE A 119 -12.70 -15.74 -5.17
N LEU A 120 -14.00 -16.05 -5.16
CA LEU A 120 -14.52 -17.34 -5.62
C LEU A 120 -14.22 -17.57 -7.10
N ALA A 121 -14.44 -16.57 -7.95
CA ALA A 121 -14.17 -16.67 -9.38
C ALA A 121 -12.68 -16.92 -9.68
N VAL A 122 -11.77 -16.18 -9.02
CA VAL A 122 -10.33 -16.35 -9.18
C VAL A 122 -9.86 -17.71 -8.66
N SER A 123 -10.40 -18.18 -7.53
CA SER A 123 -10.07 -19.50 -6.96
C SER A 123 -10.46 -20.65 -7.88
N MET A 124 -11.55 -20.50 -8.65
CA MET A 124 -11.99 -21.50 -9.62
C MET A 124 -11.14 -21.56 -10.89
N ASP A 125 -10.52 -20.45 -11.31
CA ASP A 125 -9.72 -20.41 -12.55
C ASP A 125 -8.36 -21.15 -12.38
N GLN A 126 -7.85 -21.33 -11.16
CA GLN A 126 -6.59 -22.03 -10.82
C GLN A 126 -5.32 -21.55 -11.57
N LYS A 127 -5.40 -20.49 -12.37
CA LYS A 127 -4.27 -19.94 -13.14
C LYS A 127 -3.40 -18.98 -12.33
N LEU A 128 -3.94 -18.44 -11.24
CA LEU A 128 -3.25 -17.46 -10.41
C LEU A 128 -2.22 -18.16 -9.52
N ASP A 129 -0.95 -17.74 -9.62
CA ASP A 129 0.07 -18.08 -8.64
C ASP A 129 -0.23 -17.24 -7.39
N GLN A 130 -0.84 -17.86 -6.37
CA GLN A 130 -1.34 -17.22 -5.14
C GLN A 130 -0.19 -16.80 -4.20
N SER A 131 0.87 -16.22 -4.76
CA SER A 131 2.08 -15.84 -4.06
C SER A 131 2.42 -14.37 -4.27
N LEU A 132 2.93 -13.75 -3.20
CA LEU A 132 3.38 -12.37 -3.26
C LEU A 132 4.66 -12.24 -4.12
N PRO A 133 4.71 -11.29 -5.07
CA PRO A 133 5.84 -11.13 -5.96
C PRO A 133 7.09 -10.71 -5.20
N LYS A 134 8.26 -11.12 -5.69
CA LYS A 134 9.56 -10.80 -5.09
C LYS A 134 10.36 -9.82 -5.95
N ASP A 135 11.12 -8.95 -5.31
CA ASP A 135 12.04 -8.03 -5.97
C ASP A 135 13.43 -8.66 -6.19
N GLU A 136 14.39 -7.84 -6.64
CA GLU A 136 15.78 -8.23 -6.88
C GLU A 136 16.55 -8.72 -5.65
N ARG A 137 16.06 -8.44 -4.44
CA ARG A 137 16.62 -8.94 -3.18
C ARG A 137 16.07 -10.32 -2.83
N GLY A 138 15.10 -10.84 -3.59
CA GLY A 138 14.43 -12.11 -3.34
C GLY A 138 13.39 -12.05 -2.21
N VAL A 139 12.94 -10.85 -1.85
CA VAL A 139 11.93 -10.60 -0.80
C VAL A 139 10.71 -9.92 -1.40
N TYR A 140 9.59 -9.89 -0.68
CA TYR A 140 8.37 -9.26 -1.17
C TYR A 140 8.61 -7.82 -1.65
N VAL A 141 8.08 -7.46 -2.82
CA VAL A 141 8.40 -6.20 -3.54
C VAL A 141 8.17 -4.93 -2.74
N ALA A 142 7.24 -4.91 -1.79
CA ALA A 142 6.98 -3.73 -0.96
C ALA A 142 7.72 -3.77 0.39
N THR A 143 8.53 -4.78 0.67
CA THR A 143 9.22 -4.89 1.97
C THR A 143 10.39 -3.91 2.08
N LEU A 144 10.45 -3.16 3.17
CA LEU A 144 11.58 -2.28 3.49
C LEU A 144 12.71 -3.06 4.16
N ASN A 145 12.37 -3.87 5.16
CA ASN A 145 13.33 -4.59 5.98
C ASN A 145 13.06 -6.10 5.92
N SER A 146 14.01 -6.87 5.41
CA SER A 146 13.93 -8.32 5.45
C SER A 146 14.69 -8.86 6.66
N SER A 147 13.96 -9.44 7.60
CA SER A 147 14.53 -10.11 8.78
C SER A 147 15.38 -11.34 8.42
N SER A 148 15.06 -12.02 7.31
CA SER A 148 15.75 -13.23 6.85
C SER A 148 17.06 -12.95 6.12
N THR A 149 17.17 -11.83 5.40
CA THR A 149 18.37 -11.48 4.62
C THR A 149 19.21 -10.37 5.25
N GLY A 150 18.65 -9.62 6.20
CA GLY A 150 19.29 -8.43 6.79
C GLY A 150 19.32 -7.22 5.85
N LEU A 151 18.71 -7.31 4.67
CA LEU A 151 18.66 -6.21 3.70
C LEU A 151 17.60 -5.19 4.10
N SER A 152 17.96 -3.91 4.05
CA SER A 152 17.09 -2.77 4.36
C SER A 152 17.12 -1.75 3.23
N ALA A 153 15.95 -1.20 2.89
CA ALA A 153 15.78 -0.12 1.94
C ALA A 153 15.03 1.05 2.59
N LEU A 154 15.36 2.27 2.17
CA LEU A 154 14.64 3.46 2.60
C LEU A 154 13.27 3.55 1.88
N PRO A 155 12.21 3.97 2.57
CA PRO A 155 10.91 4.15 1.94
C PRO A 155 10.91 5.35 0.99
N CYS A 156 10.23 5.21 -0.13
CA CYS A 156 9.91 6.30 -1.03
C CYS A 156 8.94 7.27 -0.34
N ILE A 157 9.29 8.54 -0.20
CA ILE A 157 8.44 9.53 0.46
C ILE A 157 7.09 9.74 -0.26
N ILE A 158 6.98 9.35 -1.53
CA ILE A 158 5.72 9.45 -2.28
C ILE A 158 4.84 8.21 -2.09
N THR A 159 5.44 7.01 -2.17
CA THR A 159 4.69 5.76 -2.29
C THR A 159 4.92 4.75 -1.17
N GLY A 160 5.87 4.99 -0.27
CA GLY A 160 6.28 4.05 0.76
C GLY A 160 6.96 2.78 0.24
N TYR A 161 7.10 2.58 -1.07
CA TYR A 161 7.84 1.45 -1.64
C TYR A 161 9.35 1.55 -1.39
N PRO A 162 10.09 0.43 -1.35
CA PRO A 162 11.54 0.45 -1.15
C PRO A 162 12.26 1.15 -2.31
N VAL A 163 13.15 2.09 -2.00
CA VAL A 163 14.02 2.74 -2.99
C VAL A 163 15.26 1.86 -3.20
N LEU A 164 15.23 1.00 -4.22
CA LEU A 164 16.32 0.06 -4.54
C LEU A 164 17.33 0.63 -5.54
N ARG A 165 16.82 1.27 -6.59
CA ARG A 165 17.60 1.88 -7.68
C ARG A 165 17.04 3.25 -8.02
N ASP A 166 17.87 4.08 -8.65
CA ASP A 166 17.46 5.39 -9.18
C ASP A 166 16.68 6.24 -8.17
N GLY A 167 17.21 6.33 -6.95
CA GLY A 167 16.64 7.13 -5.88
C GLY A 167 17.02 8.61 -5.98
N VAL A 168 16.11 9.48 -5.57
CA VAL A 168 16.39 10.90 -5.29
C VAL A 168 16.45 11.06 -3.78
N THR A 169 17.54 11.62 -3.27
CA THR A 169 17.73 11.92 -1.84
C THR A 169 17.43 13.38 -1.59
N PHE A 170 16.66 13.70 -0.55
CA PHE A 170 16.34 15.07 -0.15
C PHE A 170 17.30 15.54 0.94
N GLU A 171 17.77 16.79 0.85
CA GLU A 171 18.68 17.40 1.82
C GLU A 171 17.97 18.52 2.60
N PRO A 172 18.20 18.64 3.93
CA PRO A 172 19.15 17.89 4.76
C PRO A 172 18.57 16.58 5.34
N SER A 173 17.31 16.25 5.02
CA SER A 173 16.54 15.25 5.77
C SER A 173 16.92 13.80 5.49
N LYS A 174 17.69 13.54 4.43
CA LYS A 174 18.08 12.23 3.89
C LYS A 174 16.92 11.31 3.52
N ARG A 175 15.69 11.81 3.45
CA ARG A 175 14.54 11.08 2.89
C ARG A 175 14.79 10.79 1.42
N THR A 176 14.17 9.74 0.91
CA THR A 176 14.36 9.30 -0.47
C THR A 176 13.04 9.17 -1.22
N ALA A 177 13.08 9.30 -2.53
CA ALA A 177 11.98 8.94 -3.42
C ALA A 177 12.49 8.09 -4.58
N ILE A 178 11.67 7.17 -5.09
CA ILE A 178 11.90 6.56 -6.39
C ILE A 178 11.80 7.67 -7.44
N LYS A 179 12.83 7.86 -8.28
CA LYS A 179 12.91 8.98 -9.23
C LYS A 179 11.70 9.03 -10.16
N ALA A 180 11.27 7.88 -10.69
CA ALA A 180 10.09 7.80 -11.56
C ALA A 180 8.82 8.31 -10.86
N ASN A 181 8.57 7.89 -9.62
CA ASN A 181 7.43 8.32 -8.83
C ASN A 181 7.51 9.82 -8.48
N TRP A 182 8.69 10.32 -8.13
CA TRP A 182 8.90 11.75 -7.88
C TRP A 182 8.63 12.59 -9.12
N SER A 183 9.19 12.20 -10.27
CA SER A 183 8.97 12.91 -11.55
C SER A 183 7.50 12.88 -11.97
N LYS A 184 6.82 11.73 -11.84
CA LYS A 184 5.38 11.61 -12.15
C LYS A 184 4.53 12.45 -11.19
N PHE A 185 4.83 12.45 -9.89
CA PHE A 185 4.18 13.31 -8.90
C PHE A 185 4.32 14.79 -9.24
N LEU A 186 5.53 15.28 -9.53
CA LEU A 186 5.77 16.67 -9.94
C LEU A 186 5.01 17.06 -11.21
N TYR A 187 4.97 16.16 -12.20
CA TYR A 187 4.19 16.36 -13.42
C TYR A 187 2.70 16.50 -13.10
N ILE A 188 2.14 15.59 -12.30
CA ILE A 188 0.73 15.60 -11.90
C ILE A 188 0.40 16.91 -11.19
N THR A 189 1.17 17.30 -10.16
CA THR A 189 0.92 18.56 -9.43
C THR A 189 0.94 19.79 -10.34
N LYS A 190 1.81 19.79 -11.37
CA LYS A 190 1.89 20.89 -12.34
C LYS A 190 0.68 20.94 -13.29
N VAL A 191 0.16 19.79 -13.70
CA VAL A 191 -0.92 19.67 -14.69
C VAL A 191 -2.30 19.73 -14.05
N SER A 192 -2.52 19.03 -12.94
CA SER A 192 -3.83 18.95 -12.27
C SER A 192 -4.25 20.30 -11.67
N ARG A 193 -3.28 21.10 -11.18
CA ARG A 193 -3.49 22.38 -10.48
C ARG A 193 -4.53 22.29 -9.34
N THR A 194 -4.69 21.11 -8.76
CA THR A 194 -5.54 20.92 -7.58
C THR A 194 -4.83 21.47 -6.34
N VAL A 195 -5.59 22.05 -5.41
CA VAL A 195 -5.03 22.64 -4.18
C VAL A 195 -4.41 21.54 -3.33
N GLU A 196 -5.02 20.36 -3.29
CA GLU A 196 -4.57 19.20 -2.53
C GLU A 196 -3.18 18.72 -2.99
N CYS A 197 -2.96 18.62 -4.30
CA CYS A 197 -1.64 18.25 -4.84
C CYS A 197 -0.57 19.33 -4.53
N SER A 198 -0.95 20.60 -4.61
CA SER A 198 -0.05 21.71 -4.30
C SER A 198 0.35 21.70 -2.81
N ASP A 199 -0.61 21.46 -1.92
CA ASP A 199 -0.38 21.41 -0.48
C ASP A 199 0.51 20.24 -0.08
N VAL A 200 0.26 19.05 -0.63
CA VAL A 200 1.11 17.87 -0.42
C VAL A 200 2.53 18.12 -0.95
N LYS A 201 2.68 18.72 -2.14
CA LYS A 201 4.00 19.07 -2.69
C LYS A 201 4.75 20.03 -1.76
N GLN A 202 4.09 21.11 -1.32
CA GLN A 202 4.69 22.09 -0.41
C GLN A 202 5.06 21.45 0.93
N PHE A 203 4.22 20.54 1.45
CA PHE A 203 4.54 19.79 2.66
C PHE A 203 5.77 18.92 2.48
N ILE A 204 5.88 18.15 1.38
CA ILE A 204 7.06 17.31 1.11
C ILE A 204 8.33 18.16 1.03
N GLU A 205 8.30 19.29 0.32
CA GLU A 205 9.45 20.20 0.18
C GLU A 205 9.87 20.80 1.52
N ARG A 206 8.93 21.17 2.39
CA ARG A 206 9.23 21.67 3.73
C ARG A 206 9.72 20.58 4.67
N TRP A 207 9.12 19.40 4.61
CA TRP A 207 9.41 18.30 5.53
C TRP A 207 10.69 17.54 5.16
N SER A 208 10.94 17.37 3.87
CA SER A 208 12.08 16.62 3.35
C SER A 208 13.24 17.52 2.93
N GLY A 209 12.98 18.79 2.65
CA GLY A 209 13.96 19.72 2.07
C GLY A 209 14.01 19.64 0.55
N THR A 210 15.11 20.03 -0.05
CA THR A 210 15.25 20.11 -1.51
C THR A 210 15.97 18.90 -2.07
N THR A 211 15.62 18.50 -3.29
CA THR A 211 16.39 17.51 -4.05
C THR A 211 17.67 18.17 -4.61
N PRO A 212 18.81 17.45 -4.74
CA PRO A 212 20.10 17.98 -5.19
C PRO A 212 20.13 18.64 -6.59
N SER A 213 19.00 18.73 -7.28
CA SER A 213 18.86 19.45 -8.53
C SER A 213 17.40 19.88 -8.63
N GLY A 214 17.13 21.18 -8.53
CA GLY A 214 15.81 21.73 -8.79
C GLY A 214 15.39 21.41 -10.22
N ILE A 215 14.57 20.36 -10.39
CA ILE A 215 13.86 20.02 -11.62
C ILE A 215 12.38 20.27 -11.35
#